data_AF-A0A2W6TX04-F1
#
_entry.id   AF-A0A2W6TX04-F1
#
_cell.length_a   1.000
_cell.length_b   1.000
_cell.length_c   1.000
_cell.angle_alpha   90.00
_cell.angle_beta   90.00
_cell.angle_gamma   90.00
#
_symmetry.space_group_name_H-M   'P 1'
#
loop_
_entity.id
_entity.type
_entity.pdbx_description
1 polymer ?
#
loop_
_entity_poly.entity_id
_entity_poly.type
_entity_poly.pdbx_seq_one_letter_code
_entity_poly.pdbx_strand_id
1 'polypeptide(L)'
;MIMNAPIRIDALTLQTFIERADLLHAAATSPADCGRVDVRQELDALRIRLTAQRDEYLQPWFVLLDESIQFFIQFERYLYEVPLDSNLMGYAVTVSRIKRDIISIRELLAIGQDIAANVLARTFVENMEIAMALALNAETCKAFAETDDTNAFWNKYIGYGRVYEQLLQYAGACDVDQVHATKLVERHREAKKRFSESTHGGRNSSLFGAFSPSLTNSDEVHFLSLGAHTWQTQFLALFVAQETQAFAGSMVKGMMRPNPLHLYKAFRTTGRFMNAAASAHVLQELVGRYEESLHLRMRYPDGQAC
;
A
#
# COMPACT_ATOMS: atom_id res chain seq x y z
N MET A 1 0.90 -33.64 7.20
CA MET A 1 0.49 -33.35 5.81
C MET A 1 1.22 -32.12 5.36
N ILE A 2 1.79 -32.14 4.16
CA ILE A 2 2.68 -31.09 3.64
C ILE A 2 1.81 -29.86 3.32
N MET A 3 2.16 -28.72 3.92
CA MET A 3 1.50 -27.44 3.68
C MET A 3 1.85 -26.98 2.26
N ASN A 4 0.85 -26.72 1.42
CA ASN A 4 1.11 -26.08 0.13
C ASN A 4 1.27 -24.58 0.39
N ALA A 5 2.49 -24.07 0.15
CA ALA A 5 2.68 -22.63 -0.03
C ALA A 5 1.74 -22.15 -1.16
N PRO A 6 1.27 -20.88 -1.14
CA PRO A 6 0.46 -20.35 -2.23
C PRO A 6 1.15 -20.62 -3.57
N ILE A 7 0.39 -21.01 -4.61
CA ILE A 7 0.95 -21.24 -5.96
C ILE A 7 1.83 -20.05 -6.32
N ARG A 8 3.11 -20.36 -6.53
CA ARG A 8 4.06 -19.48 -7.19
C ARG A 8 4.04 -19.86 -8.65
N ILE A 9 3.84 -18.91 -9.54
CA ILE A 9 3.93 -19.17 -10.99
C ILE A 9 5.41 -19.32 -11.35
N ASP A 10 5.97 -20.47 -11.00
CA ASP A 10 7.34 -20.87 -11.25
C ASP A 10 7.46 -21.64 -12.57
N ALA A 11 8.66 -22.14 -12.86
CA ALA A 11 8.92 -22.87 -14.09
C ALA A 11 8.06 -24.14 -14.23
N LEU A 12 7.80 -24.84 -13.12
CA LEU A 12 7.00 -26.06 -13.11
C LEU A 12 5.52 -25.75 -13.37
N THR A 13 4.98 -24.76 -12.67
CA THR A 13 3.60 -24.29 -12.86
C THR A 13 3.37 -23.81 -14.29
N LEU A 14 4.32 -23.08 -14.85
CA LEU A 14 4.26 -22.64 -16.24
C LEU A 14 4.29 -23.82 -17.22
N GLN A 15 5.15 -24.81 -16.96
CA GLN A 15 5.20 -26.03 -17.77
C GLN A 15 3.85 -26.77 -17.74
N THR A 16 3.20 -26.85 -16.58
CA THR A 16 1.84 -27.41 -16.45
C THR A 16 0.81 -26.60 -17.26
N PHE A 17 0.89 -25.27 -17.29
CA PHE A 17 0.02 -24.46 -18.14
C PHE A 17 0.23 -24.74 -19.63
N ILE A 18 1.49 -24.92 -20.06
CA ILE A 18 1.84 -25.26 -21.44
C ILE A 18 1.30 -26.64 -21.81
N GLU A 19 1.48 -27.63 -20.94
CA GLU A 19 0.96 -28.99 -21.14
C GLU A 19 -0.58 -29.03 -21.19
N ARG A 20 -1.23 -28.07 -20.54
CA ARG A 20 -2.69 -27.90 -20.53
C ARG A 20 -3.17 -26.82 -21.50
N ALA A 21 -2.36 -26.41 -22.47
CA ALA A 21 -2.71 -25.32 -23.39
C ALA A 21 -4.02 -25.56 -24.15
N ASP A 22 -4.32 -26.81 -24.53
CA ASP A 22 -5.58 -27.15 -25.22
C ASP A 22 -6.81 -26.89 -24.32
N LEU A 23 -6.70 -27.17 -23.02
CA LEU A 23 -7.76 -26.89 -22.05
C LEU A 23 -7.94 -25.38 -21.84
N LEU A 24 -6.83 -24.65 -21.74
CA LEU A 24 -6.87 -23.19 -21.64
C LEU A 24 -7.47 -22.56 -22.89
N HIS A 25 -7.11 -23.07 -24.08
CA HIS A 25 -7.69 -22.62 -25.34
C HIS A 25 -9.19 -22.90 -25.38
N ALA A 26 -9.63 -24.11 -25.04
CA ALA A 26 -11.05 -24.45 -24.98
C ALA A 26 -11.82 -23.55 -24.00
N ALA A 27 -11.26 -23.26 -22.83
CA ALA A 27 -11.86 -22.35 -21.84
C ALA A 27 -11.91 -20.88 -22.31
N ALA A 28 -10.93 -20.46 -23.11
CA ALA A 28 -10.87 -19.10 -23.68
C ALA A 28 -11.78 -18.90 -24.89
N THR A 29 -12.20 -20.00 -25.53
CA THR A 29 -12.92 -19.93 -26.80
C THR A 29 -14.40 -19.61 -26.53
N SER A 30 -14.75 -18.34 -26.64
CA SER A 30 -16.15 -17.95 -26.81
C SER A 30 -16.59 -18.18 -28.27
N PRO A 31 -17.86 -18.54 -28.53
CA PRO A 31 -18.38 -18.62 -29.89
C PRO A 31 -18.13 -17.31 -30.64
N ALA A 32 -17.83 -17.39 -31.94
CA ALA A 32 -17.46 -16.24 -32.78
C ALA A 32 -18.51 -15.09 -32.80
N ASP A 33 -19.75 -15.38 -32.40
CA ASP A 33 -20.88 -14.46 -32.35
C ASP A 33 -21.15 -13.84 -30.96
N CYS A 34 -20.18 -13.82 -30.04
CA CYS A 34 -20.38 -13.28 -28.69
C CYS A 34 -20.65 -11.76 -28.61
N GLY A 35 -20.64 -11.04 -29.74
CA GLY A 35 -21.00 -9.63 -29.82
C GLY A 35 -20.07 -8.72 -28.99
N ARG A 36 -20.55 -7.51 -28.68
CA ARG A 36 -19.83 -6.57 -27.79
C ARG A 36 -20.07 -7.00 -26.34
N VAL A 37 -19.00 -7.06 -25.55
CA VAL A 37 -19.07 -7.28 -24.10
C VAL A 37 -19.73 -6.07 -23.43
N ASP A 38 -20.75 -6.31 -22.60
CA ASP A 38 -21.28 -5.30 -21.69
C ASP A 38 -20.34 -5.17 -20.48
N VAL A 39 -19.36 -4.26 -20.62
CA VAL A 39 -18.35 -4.00 -19.58
C VAL A 39 -18.97 -3.65 -18.23
N ARG A 40 -20.12 -2.95 -18.22
CA ARG A 40 -20.75 -2.56 -16.96
C ARG A 40 -21.32 -3.78 -16.25
N GLN A 41 -22.06 -4.60 -16.98
CA GLN A 41 -22.64 -5.83 -16.44
C GLN A 41 -21.55 -6.76 -15.86
N GLU A 42 -20.46 -6.95 -16.60
CA GLU A 42 -19.34 -7.79 -16.15
C GLU A 42 -18.66 -7.25 -14.88
N LEU A 43 -18.42 -5.93 -14.82
CA LEU A 43 -17.84 -5.30 -13.63
C LEU A 43 -18.78 -5.31 -12.42
N ASP A 44 -20.09 -5.19 -12.62
CA ASP A 44 -21.06 -5.26 -11.54
C ASP A 44 -21.15 -6.70 -10.99
N ALA A 45 -21.13 -7.72 -11.86
CA ALA A 45 -21.04 -9.12 -11.45
C ALA A 45 -19.74 -9.42 -10.68
N LEU A 46 -18.61 -8.90 -11.16
CA LEU A 46 -17.31 -8.99 -10.48
C LEU A 46 -17.38 -8.41 -9.06
N ARG A 47 -17.92 -7.19 -8.91
CA ARG A 47 -18.04 -6.51 -7.62
C ARG A 47 -18.89 -7.28 -6.64
N ILE A 48 -20.02 -7.84 -7.08
CA ILE A 48 -20.90 -8.65 -6.21
C ILE A 48 -20.13 -9.85 -5.67
N ARG A 49 -19.47 -10.62 -6.56
CA ARG A 49 -18.69 -11.81 -6.19
C ARG A 49 -17.56 -11.46 -5.22
N LEU A 50 -16.74 -10.46 -5.55
CA LEU A 50 -15.59 -10.08 -4.74
C LEU A 50 -15.99 -9.39 -3.43
N THR A 51 -17.14 -8.70 -3.38
CA THR A 51 -17.67 -8.17 -2.11
C THR A 51 -17.98 -9.29 -1.14
N ALA A 52 -18.67 -10.34 -1.60
CA ALA A 52 -18.96 -11.51 -0.76
C ALA A 52 -17.67 -12.19 -0.27
N GLN A 53 -16.71 -12.43 -1.17
CA GLN A 53 -15.42 -13.02 -0.81
C GLN A 53 -14.63 -12.14 0.18
N ARG A 54 -14.66 -10.81 0.00
CA ARG A 54 -14.03 -9.87 0.92
C ARG A 54 -14.65 -9.96 2.31
N ASP A 55 -15.97 -9.92 2.39
CA ASP A 55 -16.67 -9.91 3.67
C ASP A 55 -16.46 -11.21 4.45
N GLU A 56 -16.28 -12.33 3.74
CA GLU A 56 -15.99 -13.64 4.33
C GLU A 56 -14.51 -13.81 4.75
N TYR A 57 -13.56 -13.44 3.89
CA TYR A 57 -12.14 -13.81 4.06
C TYR A 57 -11.18 -12.65 4.33
N LEU A 58 -11.53 -11.42 3.96
CA LEU A 58 -10.61 -10.28 3.93
C LEU A 58 -11.04 -9.10 4.81
N GLN A 59 -12.19 -9.19 5.47
CA GLN A 59 -12.78 -8.08 6.22
C GLN A 59 -11.80 -7.41 7.19
N PRO A 60 -11.00 -8.13 8.00
CA PRO A 60 -10.02 -7.50 8.89
C PRO A 60 -8.96 -6.65 8.17
N TRP A 61 -8.49 -7.11 7.00
CA TRP A 61 -7.50 -6.39 6.20
C TRP A 61 -8.08 -5.11 5.60
N PHE A 62 -9.32 -5.17 5.11
CA PHE A 62 -10.00 -3.99 4.58
C PHE A 62 -10.35 -2.97 5.68
N VAL A 63 -10.67 -3.43 6.90
CA VAL A 63 -10.83 -2.53 8.05
C VAL A 63 -9.54 -1.75 8.34
N LEU A 64 -8.38 -2.41 8.35
CA LEU A 64 -7.10 -1.73 8.53
C LEU A 64 -6.81 -0.71 7.42
N LEU A 65 -7.19 -1.04 6.18
CA LEU A 65 -7.02 -0.16 5.04
C LEU A 65 -7.95 1.06 5.11
N ASP A 66 -9.20 0.85 5.49
CA ASP A 66 -10.18 1.92 5.68
C ASP A 66 -9.74 2.87 6.83
N GLU A 67 -9.21 2.34 7.94
CA GLU A 67 -8.65 3.17 9.03
C GLU A 67 -7.41 3.98 8.61
N SER A 68 -6.58 3.40 7.74
CA SER A 68 -5.46 4.10 7.13
C SER A 68 -5.93 5.28 6.26
N ILE A 69 -7.02 5.10 5.50
CA ILE A 69 -7.67 6.17 4.73
C ILE A 69 -8.24 7.24 5.66
N GLN A 70 -8.91 6.83 6.75
CA GLN A 70 -9.47 7.77 7.72
C GLN A 70 -8.39 8.69 8.29
N PHE A 71 -7.24 8.12 8.68
CA PHE A 71 -6.10 8.91 9.16
C PHE A 71 -5.70 9.99 8.14
N PHE A 72 -5.45 9.62 6.88
CA PHE A 72 -5.00 10.60 5.88
C PHE A 72 -6.08 11.63 5.53
N ILE A 73 -7.37 11.28 5.55
CA ILE A 73 -8.46 12.25 5.38
C ILE A 73 -8.46 13.27 6.52
N GLN A 74 -8.39 12.82 7.77
CA GLN A 74 -8.40 13.71 8.92
C GLN A 74 -7.13 14.56 8.98
N PHE A 75 -5.98 13.96 8.68
CA PHE A 75 -4.70 14.64 8.70
C PHE A 75 -4.63 15.72 7.61
N GLU A 76 -5.07 15.42 6.38
CA GLU A 76 -5.19 16.43 5.33
C GLU A 76 -6.08 17.60 5.78
N ARG A 77 -7.29 17.32 6.30
CA ARG A 77 -8.21 18.37 6.80
C ARG A 77 -7.59 19.25 7.87
N TYR A 78 -6.70 18.69 8.70
CA TYR A 78 -5.94 19.42 9.68
C TYR A 78 -4.86 20.30 9.03
N LEU A 79 -4.10 19.79 8.06
CA LEU A 79 -3.07 20.58 7.35
C LEU A 79 -3.65 21.82 6.64
N TYR A 80 -4.88 21.73 6.14
CA TYR A 80 -5.60 22.84 5.51
C TYR A 80 -6.49 23.64 6.49
N GLU A 81 -6.33 23.47 7.81
CA GLU A 81 -7.06 24.29 8.79
C GLU A 81 -6.55 25.74 8.83
N VAL A 82 -5.28 25.95 8.49
CA VAL A 82 -4.63 27.27 8.43
C VAL A 82 -4.13 27.55 7.01
N PRO A 83 -3.98 28.83 6.62
CA PRO A 83 -3.36 29.18 5.35
C PRO A 83 -1.97 28.54 5.20
N LEU A 84 -1.71 27.96 4.03
CA LEU A 84 -0.45 27.29 3.74
C LEU A 84 0.65 28.32 3.47
N ASP A 85 1.78 28.17 4.16
CA ASP A 85 3.04 28.81 3.76
C ASP A 85 3.84 27.92 2.80
N SER A 86 4.98 28.43 2.32
CA SER A 86 5.83 27.70 1.36
C SER A 86 6.35 26.36 1.89
N ASN A 87 6.58 26.24 3.20
CA ASN A 87 7.10 25.02 3.81
C ASN A 87 5.99 23.98 3.99
N LEU A 88 4.81 24.41 4.45
CA LEU A 88 3.68 23.54 4.69
C LEU A 88 3.02 23.07 3.38
N MET A 89 3.03 23.91 2.33
CA MET A 89 2.42 23.58 1.04
C MET A 89 2.95 22.26 0.47
N GLY A 90 4.28 22.10 0.37
CA GLY A 90 4.91 20.89 -0.18
C GLY A 90 4.54 19.62 0.59
N TYR A 91 4.50 19.72 1.92
CA TYR A 91 4.09 18.61 2.78
C TYR A 91 2.60 18.29 2.63
N ALA A 92 1.73 19.30 2.64
CA ALA A 92 0.28 19.14 2.52
C ALA A 92 -0.14 18.53 1.17
N VAL A 93 0.47 18.95 0.06
CA VAL A 93 0.18 18.35 -1.26
C VAL A 93 0.70 16.93 -1.37
N THR A 94 1.85 16.63 -0.76
CA THR A 94 2.38 15.25 -0.69
C THR A 94 1.44 14.35 0.13
N VAL A 95 0.96 14.81 1.29
CA VAL A 95 -0.05 14.09 2.08
C VAL A 95 -1.35 13.89 1.30
N SER A 96 -1.78 14.91 0.54
CA SER A 96 -2.96 14.81 -0.34
C SER A 96 -2.77 13.74 -1.43
N ARG A 97 -1.55 13.58 -1.94
CA ARG A 97 -1.18 12.54 -2.90
C ARG A 97 -1.18 11.16 -2.25
N ILE A 98 -0.57 11.00 -1.08
CA ILE A 98 -0.59 9.74 -0.30
C ILE A 98 -2.03 9.28 -0.07
N LYS A 99 -2.91 10.20 0.34
CA LYS A 99 -4.35 9.94 0.52
C LYS A 99 -5.03 9.41 -0.75
N ARG A 100 -4.70 9.98 -1.92
CA ARG A 100 -5.25 9.53 -3.21
C ARG A 100 -4.71 8.15 -3.60
N ASP A 101 -3.43 7.90 -3.37
CA ASP A 101 -2.81 6.59 -3.63
C ASP A 101 -3.51 5.50 -2.81
N ILE A 102 -3.70 5.71 -1.50
CA ILE A 102 -4.34 4.71 -0.64
C ILE A 102 -5.82 4.44 -0.97
N ILE A 103 -6.60 5.48 -1.30
CA ILE A 103 -7.99 5.30 -1.75
C ILE A 103 -8.01 4.47 -3.04
N SER A 104 -7.10 4.76 -3.97
CA SER A 104 -7.01 4.04 -5.23
C SER A 104 -6.56 2.60 -5.04
N ILE A 105 -5.57 2.35 -4.16
CA ILE A 105 -5.15 0.99 -3.76
C ILE A 105 -6.36 0.23 -3.21
N ARG A 106 -7.12 0.82 -2.29
CA ARG A 106 -8.30 0.19 -1.69
C ARG A 106 -9.34 -0.21 -2.73
N GLU A 107 -9.64 0.67 -3.69
CA GLU A 107 -10.59 0.36 -4.76
C GLU A 107 -10.07 -0.72 -5.71
N LEU A 108 -8.79 -0.69 -6.08
CA LEU A 108 -8.17 -1.73 -6.91
C LEU A 108 -8.17 -3.09 -6.21
N LEU A 109 -7.83 -3.13 -4.92
CA LEU A 109 -7.92 -4.36 -4.12
C LEU A 109 -9.37 -4.86 -4.02
N ALA A 110 -10.35 -3.96 -3.88
CA ALA A 110 -11.76 -4.36 -3.81
C ALA A 110 -12.25 -5.08 -5.08
N ILE A 111 -11.70 -4.74 -6.25
CA ILE A 111 -12.00 -5.40 -7.52
C ILE A 111 -10.95 -6.44 -7.93
N GLY A 112 -10.02 -6.82 -7.05
CA GLY A 112 -9.05 -7.89 -7.31
C GLY A 112 -7.97 -7.54 -8.35
N GLN A 113 -7.54 -6.27 -8.39
CA GLN A 113 -6.54 -5.73 -9.30
C GLN A 113 -5.19 -5.52 -8.61
N ASP A 114 -4.65 -6.59 -8.01
CA ASP A 114 -3.47 -6.55 -7.14
C ASP A 114 -2.20 -6.03 -7.85
N ILE A 115 -2.01 -6.34 -9.14
CA ILE A 115 -0.83 -5.88 -9.89
C ILE A 115 -0.87 -4.36 -10.12
N ALA A 116 -2.03 -3.81 -10.45
CA ALA A 116 -2.21 -2.36 -10.54
C ALA A 116 -2.04 -1.70 -9.16
N ALA A 117 -2.55 -2.35 -8.10
CA ALA A 117 -2.37 -1.89 -6.73
C ALA A 117 -0.88 -1.88 -6.31
N ASN A 118 -0.06 -2.85 -6.73
CA ASN A 118 1.39 -2.85 -6.48
C ASN A 118 2.09 -1.61 -7.06
N VAL A 119 1.68 -1.17 -8.26
CA VAL A 119 2.24 0.03 -8.89
C VAL A 119 1.97 1.26 -8.01
N LEU A 120 0.74 1.40 -7.51
CA LEU A 120 0.40 2.49 -6.60
C LEU A 120 1.01 2.31 -5.20
N ALA A 121 1.18 1.09 -4.72
CA ALA A 121 1.86 0.82 -3.46
C ALA A 121 3.32 1.29 -3.49
N ARG A 122 3.98 1.20 -4.66
CA ARG A 122 5.29 1.80 -4.85
C ARG A 122 5.26 3.31 -4.71
N THR A 123 4.35 3.99 -5.41
CA THR A 123 4.25 5.45 -5.34
C THR A 123 3.85 5.92 -3.95
N PHE A 124 3.01 5.17 -3.25
CA PHE A 124 2.62 5.40 -1.86
C PHE A 124 3.84 5.43 -0.93
N VAL A 125 4.74 4.44 -1.03
CA VAL A 125 5.99 4.39 -0.24
C VAL A 125 6.91 5.55 -0.58
N GLU A 126 7.12 5.81 -1.87
CA GLU A 126 7.95 6.92 -2.34
C GLU A 126 7.39 8.30 -1.89
N ASN A 127 6.07 8.46 -1.85
CA ASN A 127 5.43 9.68 -1.36
C ASN A 127 5.52 9.83 0.17
N MET A 128 5.42 8.73 0.94
CA MET A 128 5.70 8.77 2.38
C MET A 128 7.14 9.16 2.67
N GLU A 129 8.07 8.62 1.89
CA GLU A 129 9.50 8.97 1.95
C GLU A 129 9.73 10.48 1.72
N ILE A 130 9.09 11.05 0.70
CA ILE A 130 9.12 12.49 0.43
C ILE A 130 8.49 13.26 1.59
N ALA A 131 7.33 12.85 2.11
CA ALA A 131 6.67 13.55 3.21
C ALA A 131 7.56 13.58 4.47
N MET A 132 8.23 12.48 4.81
CA MET A 132 9.16 12.43 5.94
C MET A 132 10.39 13.33 5.71
N ALA A 133 10.94 13.35 4.50
CA ALA A 133 12.05 14.22 4.13
C ALA A 133 11.69 15.72 4.22
N LEU A 134 10.48 16.07 3.74
CA LEU A 134 9.91 17.42 3.85
C LEU A 134 9.68 17.79 5.32
N ALA A 135 9.17 16.90 6.16
CA ALA A 135 9.02 17.18 7.59
C ALA A 135 10.35 17.38 8.30
N LEU A 136 11.39 16.66 7.88
CA LEU A 136 12.72 16.73 8.49
C LEU A 136 13.44 18.05 8.22
N ASN A 137 13.53 18.47 6.94
CA ASN A 137 14.45 19.55 6.53
C ASN A 137 13.75 20.68 5.75
N ALA A 138 13.87 21.91 6.27
CA ALA A 138 13.32 23.11 5.65
C ALA A 138 13.96 23.43 4.28
N GLU A 139 15.23 23.09 4.07
CA GLU A 139 15.87 23.20 2.76
C GLU A 139 15.23 22.27 1.73
N THR A 140 14.92 21.03 2.12
CA THR A 140 14.21 20.08 1.25
C THR A 140 12.82 20.61 0.92
N CYS A 141 12.10 21.18 1.88
CA CYS A 141 10.81 21.85 1.66
C CYS A 141 10.91 22.97 0.64
N LYS A 142 11.87 23.89 0.84
CA LYS A 142 12.08 25.02 -0.07
C LYS A 142 12.43 24.53 -1.48
N ALA A 143 13.37 23.59 -1.59
CA ALA A 143 13.77 23.02 -2.87
C ALA A 143 12.59 22.37 -3.58
N PHE A 144 11.74 21.62 -2.87
CA PHE A 144 10.56 20.99 -3.45
C PHE A 144 9.53 22.02 -3.94
N ALA A 145 9.29 23.09 -3.18
CA ALA A 145 8.36 24.15 -3.57
C ALA A 145 8.83 24.96 -4.80
N GLU A 146 10.14 25.09 -4.98
CA GLU A 146 10.78 25.80 -6.10
C GLU A 146 11.17 24.86 -7.27
N THR A 147 10.75 23.59 -7.23
CA THR A 147 11.17 22.60 -8.22
C THR A 147 10.45 22.77 -9.56
N ASP A 148 11.19 23.22 -10.57
CA ASP A 148 10.79 23.13 -11.98
C ASP A 148 11.33 21.84 -12.65
N ASP A 149 12.46 21.30 -12.17
CA ASP A 149 13.06 20.04 -12.62
C ASP A 149 12.98 18.97 -11.54
N THR A 150 11.97 18.10 -11.68
CA THR A 150 11.74 16.98 -10.76
C THR A 150 12.97 16.06 -10.69
N ASN A 151 13.66 15.77 -11.79
CA ASN A 151 14.80 14.85 -11.77
C ASN A 151 15.98 15.44 -10.99
N ALA A 152 16.23 16.74 -11.12
CA ALA A 152 17.27 17.41 -10.35
C ALA A 152 16.97 17.38 -8.83
N PHE A 153 15.73 17.65 -8.44
CA PHE A 153 15.29 17.52 -7.04
C PHE A 153 15.51 16.09 -6.54
N TRP A 154 15.03 15.10 -7.28
CA TRP A 154 15.16 13.69 -6.92
C TRP A 154 16.63 13.29 -6.77
N ASN A 155 17.48 13.57 -7.75
CA ASN A 155 18.90 13.20 -7.70
C ASN A 155 19.64 13.84 -6.51
N LYS A 156 19.26 15.06 -6.13
CA LYS A 156 19.90 15.79 -5.02
C LYS A 156 19.38 15.35 -3.65
N TYR A 157 18.06 15.22 -3.49
CA TYR A 157 17.43 15.09 -2.18
C TYR A 157 16.85 13.71 -1.88
N ILE A 158 16.50 12.88 -2.87
CA ILE A 158 15.74 11.64 -2.61
C ILE A 158 16.48 10.38 -3.11
N GLY A 159 16.99 10.44 -4.33
CA GLY A 159 17.59 9.33 -5.06
C GLY A 159 18.88 8.77 -4.42
N TYR A 160 19.38 7.69 -5.02
CA TYR A 160 20.66 7.05 -4.64
C TYR A 160 20.77 6.66 -3.16
N GLY A 161 19.65 6.35 -2.50
CA GLY A 161 19.62 5.92 -1.10
C GLY A 161 19.66 7.05 -0.07
N ARG A 162 19.77 8.33 -0.49
CA ARG A 162 19.78 9.50 0.41
C ARG A 162 18.51 9.63 1.24
N VAL A 163 17.39 9.18 0.68
CA VAL A 163 16.11 9.19 1.39
C VAL A 163 16.14 8.29 2.63
N TYR A 164 16.89 7.18 2.61
CA TYR A 164 16.98 6.27 3.75
C TYR A 164 17.70 6.91 4.95
N GLU A 165 18.75 7.71 4.70
CA GLU A 165 19.42 8.47 5.74
C GLU A 165 18.48 9.51 6.35
N GLN A 166 17.68 10.19 5.53
CA GLN A 166 16.66 11.12 6.00
C GLN A 166 15.55 10.42 6.77
N LEU A 167 15.14 9.21 6.39
CA LEU A 167 14.15 8.44 7.15
C LEU A 167 14.66 8.09 8.55
N LEU A 168 15.91 7.66 8.68
CA LEU A 168 16.52 7.41 9.99
C LEU A 168 16.59 8.67 10.84
N GLN A 169 16.99 9.81 10.26
CA GLN A 169 17.04 11.10 10.94
C GLN A 169 15.65 11.57 11.37
N TYR A 170 14.65 11.44 10.49
CA TYR A 170 13.25 11.75 10.79
C TYR A 170 12.71 10.88 11.92
N ALA A 171 12.93 9.58 11.86
CA ALA A 171 12.50 8.62 12.87
C ALA A 171 13.14 8.93 14.24
N GLY A 172 14.44 9.20 14.28
CA GLY A 172 15.14 9.63 15.49
C GLY A 172 14.59 10.95 16.05
N ALA A 173 14.33 11.94 15.18
CA ALA A 173 13.69 13.18 15.57
C ALA A 173 12.28 12.97 16.13
N CYS A 174 11.58 11.92 15.71
CA CYS A 174 10.24 11.54 16.19
C CYS A 174 10.25 10.53 17.36
N ASP A 175 11.41 10.28 17.99
CA ASP A 175 11.53 9.36 19.12
C ASP A 175 11.17 7.90 18.80
N VAL A 176 11.48 7.49 17.57
CA VAL A 176 11.50 6.09 17.16
C VAL A 176 12.91 5.56 17.40
N ASP A 177 13.03 4.45 18.12
CA ASP A 177 14.33 3.85 18.39
C ASP A 177 14.99 3.33 17.11
N GLN A 178 16.32 3.24 17.15
CA GLN A 178 17.14 2.88 16.00
C GLN A 178 16.77 1.53 15.39
N VAL A 179 16.31 0.56 16.21
CA VAL A 179 15.96 -0.78 15.72
C VAL A 179 14.69 -0.70 14.87
N HIS A 180 13.66 -0.03 15.36
CA HIS A 180 12.42 0.17 14.59
C HIS A 180 12.64 1.05 13.36
N ALA A 181 13.44 2.11 13.47
CA ALA A 181 13.78 2.97 12.33
C ALA A 181 14.51 2.21 11.21
N THR A 182 15.46 1.34 11.58
CA THR A 182 16.20 0.50 10.61
C THR A 182 15.27 -0.50 9.93
N LYS A 183 14.36 -1.14 10.69
CA LYS A 183 13.34 -2.05 10.14
C LYS A 183 12.42 -1.35 9.14
N LEU A 184 12.00 -0.12 9.43
CA LEU A 184 11.17 0.68 8.51
C LEU A 184 11.90 0.93 7.18
N VAL A 185 13.17 1.34 7.23
CA VAL A 185 14.00 1.58 6.04
C VAL A 185 14.18 0.32 5.20
N GLU A 186 14.50 -0.82 5.83
CA GLU A 186 14.64 -2.08 5.08
C GLU A 186 13.31 -2.52 4.48
N ARG A 187 12.20 -2.37 5.19
CA ARG A 187 10.85 -2.64 4.65
C ARG A 187 10.54 -1.80 3.42
N HIS A 188 10.86 -0.50 3.43
CA HIS A 188 10.73 0.36 2.25
C HIS A 188 11.60 -0.10 1.07
N ARG A 189 12.85 -0.50 1.34
CA ARG A 189 13.76 -1.00 0.30
C ARG A 189 13.23 -2.30 -0.32
N GLU A 190 12.78 -3.23 0.51
CA GLU A 190 12.18 -4.50 0.07
C GLU A 190 10.88 -4.28 -0.71
N ALA A 191 10.02 -3.37 -0.23
CA ALA A 191 8.78 -3.00 -0.91
C ALA A 191 9.04 -2.43 -2.30
N LYS A 192 9.94 -1.44 -2.44
CA LYS A 192 10.29 -0.87 -3.75
C LYS A 192 10.87 -1.91 -4.69
N LYS A 193 11.73 -2.81 -4.19
CA LYS A 193 12.24 -3.94 -4.99
C LYS A 193 11.11 -4.86 -5.46
N ARG A 194 10.21 -5.25 -4.56
CA ARG A 194 9.07 -6.12 -4.85
C ARG A 194 8.12 -5.52 -5.87
N PHE A 195 7.77 -4.25 -5.73
CA PHE A 195 6.81 -3.57 -6.61
C PHE A 195 7.42 -3.11 -7.94
N SER A 196 8.75 -3.09 -8.06
CA SER A 196 9.45 -2.74 -9.30
C SER A 196 9.02 -3.61 -10.47
N GLU A 197 8.79 -4.91 -10.23
CA GLU A 197 8.41 -5.83 -11.30
C GLU A 197 7.03 -5.47 -11.89
N SER A 198 6.07 -5.09 -11.05
CA SER A 198 4.74 -4.65 -11.50
C SER A 198 4.80 -3.31 -12.25
N THR A 199 5.76 -2.45 -11.92
CA THR A 199 5.91 -1.13 -12.57
C THR A 199 6.45 -1.24 -14.00
N HIS A 200 7.34 -2.20 -14.26
CA HIS A 200 8.00 -2.36 -15.56
C HIS A 200 7.37 -3.43 -16.46
N GLY A 201 6.22 -4.00 -16.07
CA GLY A 201 5.58 -5.08 -16.83
C GLY A 201 6.42 -6.36 -16.86
N GLY A 202 7.10 -6.69 -15.75
CA GLY A 202 7.95 -7.87 -15.67
C GLY A 202 7.17 -9.17 -15.89
N ARG A 203 7.90 -10.23 -16.29
CA ARG A 203 7.32 -11.53 -16.64
C ARG A 203 6.40 -12.08 -15.56
N ASN A 204 6.78 -12.07 -14.29
CA ASN A 204 5.95 -12.66 -13.24
C ASN A 204 4.69 -11.83 -13.00
N SER A 205 4.79 -10.49 -13.08
CA SER A 205 3.61 -9.62 -12.94
C SER A 205 2.60 -9.83 -14.07
N SER A 206 3.08 -10.06 -15.29
CA SER A 206 2.24 -10.37 -16.45
C SER A 206 1.58 -11.75 -16.32
N LEU A 207 2.35 -12.75 -15.89
CA LEU A 207 1.84 -14.09 -15.63
C LEU A 207 0.79 -14.10 -14.51
N PHE A 208 1.03 -13.35 -13.43
CA PHE A 208 0.09 -13.23 -12.31
C PHE A 208 -1.21 -12.51 -12.70
N GLY A 209 -1.11 -11.53 -13.63
CA GLY A 209 -2.28 -10.88 -14.21
C GLY A 209 -3.12 -11.81 -15.09
N ALA A 210 -2.49 -12.74 -15.81
CA ALA A 210 -3.20 -13.72 -16.63
C ALA A 210 -3.74 -14.92 -15.83
N PHE A 211 -3.01 -15.32 -14.79
CA PHE A 211 -3.29 -16.48 -13.94
C PHE A 211 -3.15 -16.06 -12.48
N SER A 212 -4.24 -15.59 -11.87
CA SER A 212 -4.21 -15.09 -10.49
C SER A 212 -4.44 -16.24 -9.51
N PRO A 213 -3.50 -16.58 -8.61
CA PRO A 213 -3.70 -17.63 -7.61
C PRO A 213 -4.95 -17.38 -6.75
N SER A 214 -5.73 -18.42 -6.50
CA SER A 214 -6.91 -18.30 -5.66
C SER A 214 -6.52 -17.99 -4.21
N LEU A 215 -7.30 -17.11 -3.58
CA LEU A 215 -7.16 -16.80 -2.15
C LEU A 215 -7.53 -18.00 -1.26
N THR A 216 -8.54 -18.77 -1.66
CA THR A 216 -9.19 -19.78 -0.80
C THR A 216 -8.80 -21.21 -1.15
N ASN A 217 -8.29 -21.45 -2.36
CA ASN A 217 -7.80 -22.76 -2.76
C ASN A 217 -6.37 -22.65 -3.29
N SER A 218 -5.42 -23.20 -2.54
CA SER A 218 -3.99 -23.10 -2.86
C SER A 218 -3.59 -23.83 -4.14
N ASP A 219 -4.43 -24.73 -4.67
CA ASP A 219 -4.18 -25.50 -5.89
C ASP A 219 -4.85 -24.89 -7.15
N GLU A 220 -5.56 -23.77 -7.00
CA GLU A 220 -6.33 -23.13 -8.08
C GLU A 220 -5.77 -21.79 -8.54
N VAL A 221 -5.99 -21.49 -9.82
CA VAL A 221 -5.73 -20.17 -10.42
C VAL A 221 -6.97 -19.68 -11.15
N HIS A 222 -7.22 -18.38 -11.05
CA HIS A 222 -8.21 -17.67 -11.85
C HIS A 222 -7.60 -17.32 -13.21
N PHE A 223 -8.19 -17.85 -14.28
CA PHE A 223 -7.81 -17.59 -15.67
C PHE A 223 -8.89 -16.76 -16.36
N LEU A 224 -8.48 -15.77 -17.16
CA LEU A 224 -9.38 -14.81 -17.85
C LEU A 224 -10.32 -14.02 -16.92
N SER A 225 -10.02 -13.97 -15.63
CA SER A 225 -10.82 -13.18 -14.70
C SER A 225 -10.56 -11.69 -14.90
N LEU A 226 -11.63 -10.89 -14.83
CA LEU A 226 -11.52 -9.43 -14.73
C LEU A 226 -10.92 -8.95 -13.40
N GLY A 227 -10.80 -9.84 -12.41
CA GLY A 227 -10.21 -9.55 -11.11
C GLY A 227 -10.37 -10.71 -10.13
N ALA A 228 -9.39 -10.89 -9.27
CA ALA A 228 -9.40 -11.92 -8.25
C ALA A 228 -8.73 -11.42 -6.97
N HIS A 229 -9.30 -11.80 -5.83
CA HIS A 229 -8.57 -11.67 -4.58
C HIS A 229 -7.54 -12.78 -4.46
N THR A 230 -6.34 -12.42 -4.04
CA THR A 230 -5.23 -13.34 -3.87
C THR A 230 -4.53 -13.06 -2.53
N TRP A 231 -3.50 -13.84 -2.22
CA TRP A 231 -2.63 -13.56 -1.07
C TRP A 231 -1.92 -12.18 -1.19
N GLN A 232 -1.76 -11.63 -2.40
CA GLN A 232 -1.28 -10.25 -2.58
C GLN A 232 -2.26 -9.24 -2.00
N THR A 233 -3.57 -9.47 -2.13
CA THR A 233 -4.59 -8.56 -1.58
C THR A 233 -4.41 -8.40 -0.07
N GLN A 234 -4.26 -9.52 0.66
CA GLN A 234 -3.99 -9.51 2.10
C GLN A 234 -2.67 -8.81 2.43
N PHE A 235 -1.60 -9.16 1.71
CA PHE A 235 -0.28 -8.56 1.90
C PHE A 235 -0.32 -7.04 1.73
N LEU A 236 -0.90 -6.54 0.65
CA LEU A 236 -0.94 -5.12 0.33
C LEU A 236 -1.77 -4.32 1.33
N ALA A 237 -2.94 -4.83 1.72
CA ALA A 237 -3.78 -4.17 2.71
C ALA A 237 -3.06 -4.04 4.07
N LEU A 238 -2.40 -5.12 4.53
CA LEU A 238 -1.64 -5.08 5.79
C LEU A 238 -0.39 -4.19 5.67
N PHE A 239 0.33 -4.29 4.54
CA PHE A 239 1.49 -3.45 4.27
C PHE A 239 1.15 -1.96 4.36
N VAL A 240 0.09 -1.52 3.68
CA VAL A 240 -0.37 -0.12 3.73
C VAL A 240 -0.72 0.30 5.15
N ALA A 241 -1.38 -0.56 5.92
CA ALA A 241 -1.72 -0.27 7.31
C ALA A 241 -0.48 -0.11 8.19
N GLN A 242 0.51 -0.99 8.05
CA GLN A 242 1.77 -0.93 8.79
C GLN A 242 2.59 0.33 8.46
N GLU A 243 2.59 0.75 7.20
CA GLU A 243 3.29 1.99 6.81
C GLU A 243 2.54 3.23 7.30
N THR A 244 1.21 3.23 7.19
CA THR A 244 0.38 4.33 7.70
C THR A 244 0.52 4.46 9.21
N GLN A 245 0.50 3.34 9.95
CA GLN A 245 0.75 3.31 11.39
C GLN A 245 2.12 3.91 11.74
N ALA A 246 3.18 3.48 11.06
CA ALA A 246 4.53 4.00 11.31
C ALA A 246 4.63 5.51 11.04
N PHE A 247 4.06 5.98 9.93
CA PHE A 247 4.01 7.40 9.59
C PHE A 247 3.18 8.21 10.60
N ALA A 248 1.97 7.76 10.90
CA ALA A 248 1.03 8.43 11.80
C ALA A 248 1.57 8.51 13.23
N GLY A 249 2.11 7.41 13.75
CA GLY A 249 2.71 7.36 15.08
C GLY A 249 3.94 8.28 15.19
N SER A 250 4.79 8.30 14.16
CA SER A 250 5.95 9.21 14.10
C SER A 250 5.52 10.67 14.05
N MET A 251 4.49 11.00 13.26
CA MET A 251 3.94 12.36 13.16
C MET A 251 3.40 12.83 14.52
N VAL A 252 2.57 12.03 15.18
CA VAL A 252 2.01 12.37 16.50
C VAL A 252 3.12 12.56 17.53
N LYS A 253 4.07 11.62 17.62
CA LYS A 253 5.22 11.76 18.54
C LYS A 253 6.06 12.99 18.23
N GLY A 254 6.36 13.23 16.95
CA GLY A 254 7.17 14.34 16.47
C GLY A 254 6.58 15.71 16.84
N MET A 255 5.25 15.83 16.84
CA MET A 255 4.55 17.03 17.29
C MET A 255 4.61 17.25 18.79
N MET A 256 4.60 16.17 19.59
CA MET A 256 4.54 16.23 21.04
C MET A 256 5.92 16.48 21.69
N ARG A 257 7.00 16.53 20.91
CA ARG A 257 8.35 16.76 21.44
C ARG A 257 8.54 18.21 21.91
N PRO A 258 9.41 18.45 22.92
CA PRO A 258 9.76 19.81 23.34
C PRO A 258 10.39 20.67 22.24
N ASN A 259 11.15 20.05 21.33
CA ASN A 259 11.71 20.69 20.14
C ASN A 259 11.23 19.92 18.89
N PRO A 260 10.01 20.21 18.41
CA PRO A 260 9.45 19.50 17.27
C PRO A 260 10.18 19.90 15.98
N LEU A 261 10.04 19.05 14.95
CA LEU A 261 10.54 19.34 13.60
C LEU A 261 9.99 20.67 13.08
N HIS A 262 10.69 21.28 12.13
CA HIS A 262 10.41 22.65 11.69
C HIS A 262 8.95 22.85 11.23
N LEU A 263 8.35 21.91 10.50
CA LEU A 263 6.93 21.97 10.13
C LEU A 263 6.01 21.86 11.34
N TYR A 264 6.31 20.95 12.26
CA TYR A 264 5.49 20.63 13.42
C TYR A 264 5.51 21.74 14.48
N LYS A 265 6.47 22.68 14.44
CA LYS A 265 6.48 23.86 15.32
C LYS A 265 5.25 24.76 15.15
N ALA A 266 4.71 24.82 13.93
CA ALA A 266 3.54 25.63 13.62
C ALA A 266 2.21 24.90 13.93
N PHE A 267 2.28 23.61 14.23
CA PHE A 267 1.10 22.77 14.42
C PHE A 267 0.48 23.04 15.79
N ARG A 268 -0.84 23.18 15.82
CA ARG A 268 -1.61 23.48 17.02
C ARG A 268 -2.52 22.31 17.37
N THR A 269 -2.72 22.07 18.66
CA THR A 269 -3.68 21.08 19.15
C THR A 269 -5.10 21.62 18.96
N THR A 270 -5.69 21.37 17.80
CA THR A 270 -7.07 21.73 17.45
C THR A 270 -7.98 20.50 17.48
N GLY A 271 -9.30 20.70 17.37
CA GLY A 271 -10.23 19.58 17.20
C GLY A 271 -9.93 18.72 15.96
N ARG A 272 -9.46 19.33 14.86
CA ARG A 272 -9.06 18.59 13.66
C ARG A 272 -7.79 17.77 13.88
N PHE A 273 -6.82 18.33 14.60
CA PHE A 273 -5.65 17.56 15.02
C PHE A 273 -6.06 16.36 15.87
N MET A 274 -6.95 16.56 16.86
CA MET A 274 -7.42 15.48 17.73
C MET A 274 -8.13 14.37 16.95
N ASN A 275 -8.87 14.70 15.88
CA ASN A 275 -9.45 13.68 14.99
C ASN A 275 -8.37 12.86 14.28
N ALA A 276 -7.33 13.52 13.74
CA ALA A 276 -6.23 12.82 13.08
C ALA A 276 -5.44 11.94 14.07
N ALA A 277 -5.16 12.45 15.27
CA ALA A 277 -4.49 11.71 16.34
C ALA A 277 -5.33 10.53 16.85
N ALA A 278 -6.65 10.70 16.95
CA ALA A 278 -7.57 9.62 17.32
C ALA A 278 -7.57 8.50 16.25
N SER A 279 -7.65 8.84 14.96
CA SER A 279 -7.52 7.86 13.88
C SER A 279 -6.15 7.15 13.91
N ALA A 280 -5.07 7.88 14.17
CA ALA A 280 -3.74 7.29 14.35
C ALA A 280 -3.71 6.30 15.54
N HIS A 281 -4.34 6.65 16.66
CA HIS A 281 -4.42 5.78 17.83
C HIS A 281 -5.24 4.51 17.57
N VAL A 282 -6.40 4.63 16.91
CA VAL A 282 -7.22 3.47 16.52
C VAL A 282 -6.42 2.53 15.63
N LEU A 283 -5.74 3.04 14.61
CA LEU A 283 -4.90 2.21 13.74
C LEU A 283 -3.74 1.56 14.53
N GLN A 284 -3.11 2.30 15.44
CA GLN A 284 -2.04 1.77 16.30
C GLN A 284 -2.53 0.60 17.17
N GLU A 285 -3.73 0.71 17.75
CA GLU A 285 -4.35 -0.35 18.55
C GLU A 285 -4.73 -1.57 17.69
N LEU A 286 -5.33 -1.34 16.53
CA LEU A 286 -5.75 -2.44 15.64
C LEU A 286 -4.54 -3.22 15.11
N VAL A 287 -3.52 -2.53 14.60
CA VAL A 287 -2.30 -3.20 14.12
C VAL A 287 -1.60 -3.90 15.29
N GLY A 288 -1.41 -3.22 16.42
CA GLY A 288 -0.73 -3.80 17.58
C GLY A 288 -1.42 -5.05 18.16
N ARG A 289 -2.75 -5.15 18.06
CA ARG A 289 -3.50 -6.32 18.56
C ARG A 289 -3.62 -7.45 17.55
N TYR A 290 -3.72 -7.14 16.26
CA TYR A 290 -4.15 -8.12 15.26
C TYR A 290 -3.09 -8.47 14.21
N GLU A 291 -2.03 -7.68 14.04
CA GLU A 291 -1.01 -7.89 13.01
C GLU A 291 -0.46 -9.32 12.98
N GLU A 292 -0.03 -9.84 14.13
CA GLU A 292 0.53 -11.19 14.22
C GLU A 292 -0.49 -12.24 13.77
N SER A 293 -1.74 -12.13 14.23
CA SER A 293 -2.82 -13.04 13.85
C SER A 293 -3.14 -12.98 12.36
N LEU A 294 -3.05 -11.80 11.75
CA LEU A 294 -3.28 -11.62 10.31
C LEU A 294 -2.12 -12.20 9.49
N HIS A 295 -0.87 -12.02 9.91
CA HIS A 295 0.28 -12.68 9.28
C HIS A 295 0.18 -14.21 9.38
N LEU A 296 -0.25 -14.74 10.53
CA LEU A 296 -0.46 -16.17 10.70
C LEU A 296 -1.55 -16.69 9.75
N ARG A 297 -2.67 -15.98 9.61
CA ARG A 297 -3.73 -16.35 8.64
C ARG A 297 -3.26 -16.29 7.20
N MET A 298 -2.38 -15.36 6.84
CA MET A 298 -1.77 -15.32 5.50
C MET A 298 -0.85 -16.52 5.24
N ARG A 299 -0.16 -17.02 6.27
CA ARG A 299 0.72 -18.19 6.17
C ARG A 299 -0.04 -19.52 6.23
N TYR A 300 -1.17 -19.54 6.94
CA TYR A 300 -1.98 -20.72 7.24
C TYR A 300 -3.47 -20.44 7.01
N PRO A 301 -3.92 -20.32 5.75
CA PRO A 301 -5.30 -19.95 5.42
C PRO A 301 -6.35 -20.95 5.95
N ASP A 302 -5.99 -22.22 6.14
CA ASP A 302 -6.91 -23.27 6.62
C ASP A 302 -7.03 -23.37 8.17
N GLY A 303 -6.51 -22.39 8.91
CA GLY A 303 -6.63 -22.35 10.37
C GLY A 303 -5.87 -23.45 11.13
N GLN A 304 -4.98 -24.18 10.48
CA GLN A 304 -4.08 -25.15 11.13
C GLN A 304 -2.87 -24.45 11.72
N ALA A 305 -3.08 -23.66 12.78
CA ALA A 305 -2.02 -23.31 13.71
C ALA A 305 -2.03 -24.33 14.85
N CYS A 306 -0.99 -25.15 14.94
CA CYS A 306 -0.65 -25.89 16.15
C CYS A 306 0.35 -25.05 16.96
#